data_AF-A0A286TZA6-F1
#
_entry.id   AF-A0A286TZA6-F1
#
_cell.length_a   1.000
_cell.length_b   1.000
_cell.length_c   1.000
_cell.angle_alpha   90.00
_cell.angle_beta   90.00
_cell.angle_gamma   90.00
#
_symmetry.space_group_name_H-M   'P 1'
#
loop_
_entity.id
_entity.type
_entity.pdbx_description
1 polymer ?
#
loop_
_entity_poly.entity_id
_entity_poly.type
_entity_poly.pdbx_seq_one_letter_code
_entity_poly.pdbx_strand_id
1 'polypeptide(L)'
;MTVVLLSQIPGKDKNRGYKEIVQNYSKEEKRIWEDLRHGLLFGSKEYCDHIKSKYISKKKPDVEIPQKRLVLREEDLNTTIRKAASVLECDISSLINPKRISGLDKDKRDILILLLWNTGLYRNYEIAKIFNISYSSVSKQVSNIKLNLRKDSQIKKIFEKANSQFKM
;
A
#
# COMPACT_ATOMS: atom_id res chain seq x y z
N MET A 1 50.66 -4.48 10.53
CA MET A 1 49.25 -4.30 10.89
C MET A 1 48.40 -4.51 9.64
N THR A 2 47.65 -5.59 9.56
CA THR A 2 46.70 -5.83 8.47
C THR A 2 45.43 -5.06 8.74
N VAL A 3 45.22 -3.95 8.03
CA VAL A 3 43.98 -3.19 8.12
C VAL A 3 42.92 -3.91 7.29
N VAL A 4 41.85 -4.35 7.95
CA VAL A 4 40.72 -5.01 7.29
C VAL A 4 40.04 -3.98 6.38
N LEU A 5 40.08 -4.17 5.07
CA LEU A 5 39.50 -3.27 4.05
C LEU A 5 38.09 -2.77 4.40
N LEU A 6 37.28 -3.62 5.04
CA LEU A 6 35.91 -3.30 5.47
C LEU A 6 35.83 -2.17 6.51
N SER A 7 36.88 -1.92 7.30
CA SER A 7 36.90 -0.87 8.33
C SER A 7 37.09 0.54 7.77
N GLN A 8 37.57 0.65 6.53
CA GLN A 8 37.86 1.91 5.84
C GLN A 8 36.65 2.46 5.07
N ILE A 9 35.54 1.71 5.00
CA ILE A 9 34.36 2.06 4.22
C ILE A 9 33.39 2.89 5.07
N PRO A 10 33.08 4.13 4.66
CA PRO A 10 32.18 5.00 5.40
C PRO A 10 30.72 4.53 5.27
N GLY A 11 30.01 4.41 6.40
CA GLY A 11 28.58 4.09 6.41
C GLY A 11 28.17 3.13 7.55
N LYS A 12 26.87 3.13 7.87
CA LYS A 12 26.28 2.25 8.89
C LYS A 12 26.26 0.78 8.45
N ASP A 13 26.21 0.54 7.14
CA ASP A 13 26.13 -0.79 6.53
C ASP A 13 27.33 -1.03 5.61
N LYS A 14 28.44 -1.44 6.23
CA LYS A 14 29.77 -1.57 5.59
C LYS A 14 29.78 -2.58 4.44
N ASN A 15 28.94 -3.61 4.53
CA ASN A 15 28.81 -4.64 3.51
C ASN A 15 28.24 -4.08 2.20
N ARG A 16 27.27 -3.17 2.30
CA ARG A 16 26.68 -2.50 1.14
C ARG A 16 27.68 -1.54 0.48
N GLY A 17 28.39 -0.74 1.27
CA GLY A 17 29.41 0.17 0.76
C GLY A 17 30.56 -0.57 0.06
N TYR A 18 31.03 -1.69 0.62
CA TYR A 18 32.01 -2.56 -0.05
C TYR A 18 31.50 -3.07 -1.39
N LYS A 19 30.24 -3.53 -1.43
CA LYS A 19 29.62 -4.06 -2.63
C LYS A 19 29.51 -3.01 -3.74
N GLU A 20 29.13 -1.78 -3.40
CA GLU A 20 29.04 -0.65 -4.35
C GLU A 20 30.42 -0.26 -4.91
N ILE A 21 31.47 -0.27 -4.07
CA ILE A 21 32.85 0.00 -4.50
C ILE A 21 33.33 -1.09 -5.47
N VAL A 22 33.08 -2.36 -5.16
CA VAL A 22 33.47 -3.50 -6.02
C VAL A 22 32.71 -3.48 -7.35
N GLN A 23 31.40 -3.18 -7.34
CA GLN A 23 30.60 -3.05 -8.56
C GLN A 23 31.12 -1.92 -9.47
N ASN A 24 31.48 -0.77 -8.89
CA ASN A 24 32.05 0.35 -9.64
C ASN A 24 33.44 0.02 -10.22
N TYR A 25 34.28 -0.71 -9.48
CA TYR A 25 35.62 -1.10 -9.93
C TYR A 25 35.58 -2.14 -11.06
N SER A 26 34.68 -3.13 -10.96
CA SER A 26 34.61 -4.22 -11.92
C SER A 26 33.85 -3.89 -13.22
N LYS A 27 33.25 -2.69 -13.33
CA LYS A 27 32.27 -2.34 -14.38
C LYS A 27 31.17 -3.40 -14.56
N GLU A 28 30.89 -4.17 -13.51
CA GLU A 28 29.84 -5.18 -13.54
C GLU A 28 28.50 -4.45 -13.56
N GLU A 29 27.70 -4.71 -14.60
CA GLU A 29 26.30 -4.30 -14.61
C GLU A 29 25.61 -4.86 -13.36
N LYS A 30 24.73 -4.06 -12.74
CA LYS A 30 23.92 -4.53 -11.60
C LYS A 30 23.31 -5.87 -11.93
N ARG A 31 23.48 -6.85 -11.06
CA ARG A 31 22.97 -8.22 -11.32
C ARG A 31 21.47 -8.11 -11.56
N ILE A 32 20.96 -8.76 -12.61
CA ILE A 32 19.55 -8.72 -13.04
C ILE A 32 18.59 -9.05 -11.87
N TRP A 33 19.02 -9.88 -10.92
CA TRP A 33 18.30 -10.26 -9.71
C TRP A 33 18.18 -9.15 -8.66
N GLU A 34 19.01 -8.12 -8.72
CA GLU A 34 18.98 -6.95 -7.81
C GLU A 34 17.87 -5.95 -8.18
N ASP A 35 17.36 -5.99 -9.42
CA ASP A 35 16.24 -5.17 -9.91
C ASP A 35 14.89 -5.91 -9.93
N LEU A 36 14.82 -7.06 -9.26
CA LEU A 36 13.61 -7.87 -9.19
C LEU A 36 12.55 -7.16 -8.34
N ARG A 37 11.63 -6.44 -8.99
CA ARG A 37 10.52 -5.77 -8.31
C ARG A 37 9.28 -6.65 -8.29
N HIS A 38 8.63 -6.71 -7.13
CA HIS A 38 7.33 -7.39 -6.92
C HIS A 38 7.34 -8.92 -7.09
N GLY A 39 8.49 -9.58 -7.18
CA GLY A 39 8.58 -11.05 -7.25
C GLY A 39 8.05 -11.65 -8.56
N LEU A 40 7.69 -10.83 -9.55
CA LEU A 40 6.98 -11.25 -10.76
C LEU A 40 7.49 -10.58 -12.04
N LEU A 41 8.00 -9.35 -11.95
CA LEU A 41 8.47 -8.59 -13.10
C LEU A 41 9.96 -8.22 -12.93
N PHE A 42 10.72 -8.45 -13.99
CA PHE A 42 12.11 -8.05 -14.10
C PHE A 42 12.21 -6.86 -15.05
N GLY A 43 12.88 -5.80 -14.63
CA GLY A 43 13.21 -4.67 -15.52
C GLY A 43 13.18 -3.31 -14.83
N SER A 44 13.50 -2.27 -15.62
CA SER A 44 13.40 -0.88 -15.19
C SER A 44 11.96 -0.51 -14.79
N LYS A 45 11.80 0.59 -14.06
CA LYS A 45 10.46 1.10 -13.68
C LYS A 45 9.58 1.29 -14.92
N GLU A 46 10.14 1.88 -15.97
CA GLU A 46 9.48 2.11 -17.25
C GLU A 46 9.03 0.80 -17.92
N TYR A 47 9.86 -0.24 -17.89
CA TYR A 47 9.49 -1.56 -18.42
C TYR A 47 8.39 -2.23 -17.60
N CYS A 48 8.48 -2.17 -16.27
CA CYS A 48 7.42 -2.66 -15.38
C CYS A 48 6.10 -1.95 -15.65
N ASP A 49 6.12 -0.63 -15.82
CA ASP A 49 4.94 0.19 -16.09
C ASP A 49 4.39 -0.10 -17.50
N HIS A 50 5.24 -0.34 -18.49
CA HIS A 50 4.84 -0.82 -19.82
C HIS A 50 4.12 -2.18 -19.74
N ILE A 51 4.70 -3.17 -19.05
CA ILE A 51 4.10 -4.51 -18.90
C ILE A 51 2.78 -4.43 -18.14
N LYS A 52 2.70 -3.62 -17.07
CA LYS A 52 1.45 -3.35 -16.37
C LYS A 52 0.38 -2.83 -17.32
N SER A 53 0.69 -1.76 -18.07
CA SER A 53 -0.27 -1.11 -18.97
C SER A 53 -0.76 -2.04 -20.09
N LYS A 54 0.13 -2.91 -20.62
CA LYS A 54 -0.15 -3.76 -21.77
C LYS A 54 -0.84 -5.08 -21.40
N TYR A 55 -0.47 -5.70 -20.27
CA TYR A 55 -0.91 -7.06 -19.93
C TYR A 55 -1.76 -7.14 -18.65
N ILE A 56 -1.70 -6.15 -17.77
CA ILE A 56 -2.47 -6.13 -16.52
C ILE A 56 -3.69 -5.23 -16.71
N SER A 57 -4.61 -5.68 -17.57
CA SER A 57 -5.84 -4.98 -17.93
C SER A 57 -6.88 -4.90 -16.81
N LYS A 58 -6.73 -5.66 -15.72
CA LYS A 58 -7.65 -5.70 -14.59
C LYS A 58 -7.04 -5.02 -13.36
N LYS A 59 -7.61 -3.88 -12.98
CA LYS A 59 -7.31 -3.16 -11.71
C LYS A 59 -7.57 -3.99 -10.46
N LYS A 60 -8.44 -4.99 -10.56
CA LYS A 60 -8.72 -5.91 -9.44
C LYS A 60 -7.71 -7.06 -9.45
N PRO A 61 -7.10 -7.35 -8.29
CA PRO A 61 -6.24 -8.51 -8.17
C PRO A 61 -7.05 -9.79 -8.33
N ASP A 62 -6.42 -10.77 -8.97
CA ASP A 62 -7.01 -12.10 -9.13
C ASP A 62 -6.84 -12.88 -7.82
N VAL A 63 -7.85 -13.67 -7.45
CA VAL A 63 -7.78 -14.52 -6.26
C VAL A 63 -6.78 -15.65 -6.49
N GLU A 64 -6.71 -16.17 -7.72
CA GLU A 64 -5.85 -17.29 -8.11
C GLU A 64 -4.37 -16.89 -8.21
N ILE A 65 -4.08 -15.59 -8.39
CA ILE A 65 -2.70 -15.08 -8.51
C ILE A 65 -2.46 -14.01 -7.44
N PRO A 66 -2.16 -14.41 -6.18
CA PRO A 66 -1.95 -13.47 -5.08
C PRO A 66 -0.85 -12.44 -5.35
N GLN A 67 0.20 -12.82 -6.08
CA GLN A 67 1.34 -11.96 -6.42
C GLN A 67 0.95 -10.80 -7.33
N LYS A 68 -0.16 -10.90 -8.07
CA LYS A 68 -0.71 -9.81 -8.90
C LYS A 68 -1.02 -8.56 -8.06
N ARG A 69 -1.35 -8.73 -6.78
CA ARG A 69 -1.54 -7.60 -5.83
C ARG A 69 -0.28 -6.78 -5.66
N LEU A 70 0.88 -7.42 -5.61
CA LEU A 70 2.16 -6.74 -5.40
C LEU A 70 2.50 -5.88 -6.62
N VAL A 71 2.19 -6.37 -7.82
CA VAL A 71 2.42 -5.65 -9.07
C VAL A 71 1.43 -4.49 -9.26
N LEU A 72 0.16 -4.71 -8.91
CA LEU A 72 -0.89 -3.68 -8.98
C LEU A 72 -0.77 -2.60 -7.90
N ARG A 73 0.04 -2.81 -6.86
CA ARG A 73 0.29 -1.83 -5.82
C ARG A 73 1.28 -0.78 -6.35
N GLU A 74 0.74 0.23 -7.03
CA GLU A 74 1.53 1.36 -7.57
C GLU A 74 1.95 2.34 -6.49
N GLU A 75 1.12 2.52 -5.45
CA GLU A 75 1.32 3.50 -4.38
C GLU A 75 1.42 2.85 -3.00
N ASP A 76 2.21 3.48 -2.12
CA ASP A 76 2.27 3.10 -0.72
C ASP A 76 0.88 3.28 -0.09
N LEU A 77 0.50 2.34 0.77
CA LEU A 77 -0.81 2.34 1.40
C LEU A 77 -1.06 3.66 2.18
N ASN A 78 0.00 4.23 2.76
CA ASN A 78 -0.06 5.54 3.43
C ASN A 78 -0.41 6.70 2.49
N THR A 79 0.07 6.70 1.24
CA THR A 79 -0.23 7.77 0.28
C THR A 79 -1.67 7.66 -0.22
N THR A 80 -2.15 6.44 -0.46
CA THR A 80 -3.54 6.17 -0.82
C THR A 80 -4.51 6.64 0.27
N ILE A 81 -4.18 6.41 1.53
CA ILE A 81 -4.98 6.86 2.67
C ILE A 81 -4.98 8.37 2.81
N ARG A 82 -3.83 9.03 2.62
CA ARG A 82 -3.76 10.50 2.66
C ARG A 82 -4.68 11.14 1.63
N LYS A 83 -4.66 10.62 0.40
CA LYS A 83 -5.58 11.07 -0.65
C LYS A 83 -7.04 10.87 -0.21
N ALA A 84 -7.39 9.67 0.23
CA ALA A 84 -8.76 9.33 0.61
C ALA A 84 -9.29 10.11 1.83
N ALA A 85 -8.43 10.38 2.80
CA ALA A 85 -8.79 11.20 3.95
C ALA A 85 -8.99 12.67 3.57
N SER A 86 -8.19 13.19 2.63
CA SER A 86 -8.39 14.54 2.07
C SER A 86 -9.76 14.65 1.39
N VAL A 87 -10.17 13.62 0.65
CA VAL A 87 -11.49 13.54 0.01
C VAL A 87 -12.64 13.55 1.01
N LEU A 88 -12.45 12.88 2.15
CA LEU A 88 -13.45 12.76 3.21
C LEU A 88 -13.44 13.92 4.21
N GLU A 89 -12.59 14.92 3.97
CA GLU A 89 -12.37 16.06 4.89
C GLU A 89 -12.15 15.55 6.32
N CYS A 90 -11.23 14.60 6.46
CA CYS A 90 -10.95 13.91 7.70
C CYS A 90 -9.48 14.05 8.07
N ASP A 91 -9.21 14.34 9.35
CA ASP A 91 -7.87 14.20 9.88
C ASP A 91 -7.52 12.70 9.97
N ILE A 92 -6.45 12.30 9.31
CA ILE A 92 -5.95 10.93 9.30
C ILE A 92 -5.56 10.51 10.72
N SER A 93 -5.05 11.46 11.51
CA SER A 93 -4.57 11.24 12.87
C SER A 93 -5.72 10.81 13.79
N SER A 94 -6.90 11.41 13.61
CA SER A 94 -8.10 11.08 14.38
C SER A 94 -8.72 9.73 13.99
N LEU A 95 -8.39 9.20 12.82
CA LEU A 95 -8.88 7.91 12.31
C LEU A 95 -7.94 6.73 12.63
N ILE A 96 -6.63 6.99 12.69
CA ILE A 96 -5.58 5.98 12.89
C ILE A 96 -5.37 5.63 14.36
N ASN A 97 -5.35 6.62 15.26
CA ASN A 97 -5.02 6.43 16.69
C ASN A 97 -6.00 7.03 17.72
N PRO A 98 -7.33 6.87 17.59
CA PRO A 98 -8.25 7.38 18.59
C PRO A 98 -8.42 6.43 19.78
N LYS A 99 -8.36 6.99 21.02
CA LYS A 99 -8.79 6.29 22.24
C LYS A 99 -10.28 5.89 22.19
N ARG A 100 -11.11 6.65 21.47
CA ARG A 100 -12.54 6.39 21.23
C ARG A 100 -12.99 7.16 19.98
N ILE A 101 -13.69 6.50 19.05
CA ILE A 101 -14.37 7.15 17.91
C ILE A 101 -15.87 6.92 18.06
N SER A 102 -16.65 7.95 17.78
CA SER A 102 -18.12 7.88 17.78
C SER A 102 -18.71 8.73 16.67
N GLY A 103 -19.96 8.46 16.30
CA GLY A 103 -20.71 9.24 15.33
C GLY A 103 -20.08 9.24 13.94
N LEU A 104 -20.15 10.39 13.27
CA LEU A 104 -19.75 10.58 11.87
C LEU A 104 -18.30 10.16 11.59
N ASP A 105 -17.38 10.38 12.51
CA ASP A 105 -15.97 10.02 12.34
C ASP A 105 -15.76 8.50 12.29
N LYS A 106 -16.59 7.75 13.02
CA LYS A 106 -16.58 6.28 12.97
C LYS A 106 -17.05 5.80 11.60
N ASP A 107 -18.11 6.42 11.08
CA ASP A 107 -18.64 6.08 9.76
C ASP A 107 -17.62 6.43 8.67
N LYS A 108 -16.95 7.58 8.74
CA LYS A 108 -15.87 7.94 7.82
C LYS A 108 -14.70 6.96 7.87
N ARG A 109 -14.28 6.50 9.07
CA ARG A 109 -13.27 5.44 9.20
C ARG A 109 -13.73 4.14 8.54
N ASP A 110 -14.94 3.69 8.85
CA ASP A 110 -15.45 2.43 8.36
C ASP A 110 -15.69 2.49 6.82
N ILE A 111 -16.02 3.67 6.26
CA ILE A 111 -16.03 3.96 4.82
C ILE A 111 -14.63 3.82 4.21
N LEU A 112 -13.59 4.40 4.82
CA LEU A 112 -12.21 4.26 4.34
C LEU A 112 -11.76 2.79 4.32
N ILE A 113 -12.10 2.05 5.37
CA ILE A 113 -11.84 0.62 5.46
C ILE A 113 -12.56 -0.13 4.34
N LEU A 114 -13.82 0.20 4.07
CA LEU A 114 -14.57 -0.38 2.95
C LEU A 114 -13.94 -0.06 1.59
N LEU A 115 -13.49 1.18 1.35
CA LEU A 115 -12.85 1.58 0.10
C LEU A 115 -11.55 0.80 -0.13
N LEU A 116 -10.68 0.73 0.88
CA LEU A 116 -9.45 -0.05 0.85
C LEU A 116 -9.72 -1.54 0.64
N TRP A 117 -10.71 -2.09 1.33
CA TRP A 117 -11.11 -3.49 1.20
C TRP A 117 -11.65 -3.80 -0.21
N ASN A 118 -12.45 -2.90 -0.79
CA ASN A 118 -13.01 -3.05 -2.14
C ASN A 118 -11.95 -3.06 -3.25
N THR A 119 -10.75 -2.50 -3.01
CA THR A 119 -9.63 -2.60 -3.97
C THR A 119 -9.14 -4.04 -4.12
N GLY A 120 -9.24 -4.85 -3.07
CA GLY A 120 -8.64 -6.19 -3.00
C GLY A 120 -7.11 -6.20 -2.94
N LEU A 121 -6.44 -5.04 -3.02
CA LEU A 121 -4.98 -4.92 -3.10
C LEU A 121 -4.30 -5.15 -1.74
N TYR A 122 -5.04 -4.95 -0.66
CA TYR A 122 -4.55 -5.00 0.71
C TYR A 122 -5.20 -6.15 1.48
N ARG A 123 -4.41 -6.86 2.26
CA ARG A 123 -4.90 -7.90 3.17
C ARG A 123 -5.51 -7.25 4.41
N ASN A 124 -6.44 -7.96 5.06
CA ASN A 124 -7.08 -7.45 6.28
C ASN A 124 -6.07 -7.06 7.36
N TYR A 125 -4.95 -7.78 7.52
CA TYR A 125 -3.93 -7.40 8.50
C TYR A 125 -3.25 -6.06 8.16
N GLU A 126 -3.05 -5.75 6.87
CA GLU A 126 -2.40 -4.52 6.41
C GLU A 126 -3.30 -3.32 6.71
N ILE A 127 -4.59 -3.46 6.40
CA ILE A 127 -5.62 -2.47 6.72
C ILE A 127 -5.73 -2.30 8.24
N ALA A 128 -5.80 -3.40 8.99
CA ALA A 128 -5.95 -3.39 10.43
C ALA A 128 -4.79 -2.71 11.16
N LYS A 129 -3.56 -2.94 10.70
CA LYS A 129 -2.34 -2.32 11.24
C LYS A 129 -2.40 -0.80 11.18
N ILE A 130 -3.05 -0.24 10.16
CA ILE A 130 -3.13 1.21 9.98
C ILE A 130 -4.18 1.84 10.87
N PHE A 131 -5.36 1.22 10.96
CA PHE A 131 -6.41 1.75 11.82
C PHE A 131 -6.26 1.32 13.28
N ASN A 132 -5.15 0.67 13.62
CA ASN A 132 -4.84 0.13 14.93
C ASN A 132 -5.99 -0.72 15.52
N ILE A 133 -6.55 -1.60 14.69
CA ILE A 133 -7.63 -2.54 15.03
C ILE A 133 -7.19 -3.98 14.85
N SER A 134 -7.99 -4.94 15.32
CA SER A 134 -7.74 -6.35 15.03
C SER A 134 -8.06 -6.69 13.56
N TYR A 135 -7.35 -7.66 12.99
CA TYR A 135 -7.60 -8.11 11.61
C TYR A 135 -9.04 -8.62 11.39
N SER A 136 -9.65 -9.23 12.41
CA SER A 136 -11.04 -9.71 12.38
C SER A 136 -12.06 -8.57 12.42
N SER A 137 -11.69 -7.41 12.99
CA SER A 137 -12.54 -6.23 13.04
C SER A 137 -12.76 -5.61 11.66
N VAL A 138 -11.81 -5.75 10.73
CA VAL A 138 -11.92 -5.23 9.35
C VAL A 138 -13.16 -5.80 8.66
N SER A 139 -13.31 -7.12 8.62
CA SER A 139 -14.48 -7.76 7.98
C SER A 139 -15.79 -7.34 8.67
N LYS A 140 -15.77 -7.22 10.00
CA LYS A 140 -16.95 -6.78 10.78
C LYS A 140 -17.35 -5.35 10.42
N GLN A 141 -16.40 -4.42 10.34
CA GLN A 141 -16.64 -3.03 9.97
C GLN A 141 -17.16 -2.91 8.54
N VAL A 142 -16.56 -3.66 7.60
CA VAL A 142 -17.03 -3.74 6.20
C VAL A 142 -18.48 -4.21 6.13
N SER A 143 -18.86 -5.24 6.88
CA SER A 143 -20.24 -5.72 6.93
C SER A 143 -21.19 -4.68 7.54
N ASN A 144 -20.80 -4.05 8.65
CA ASN A 144 -21.61 -3.05 9.33
C ASN A 144 -21.85 -1.82 8.46
N ILE A 145 -20.80 -1.26 7.85
CA ILE A 145 -20.95 -0.07 7.02
C ILE A 145 -21.75 -0.36 5.74
N LYS A 146 -21.65 -1.57 5.16
CA LYS A 146 -22.52 -2.00 4.06
C LYS A 146 -24.01 -2.01 4.46
N LEU A 147 -24.32 -2.41 5.69
CA LEU A 147 -25.69 -2.33 6.20
C LEU A 147 -26.12 -0.87 6.41
N ASN A 148 -25.24 -0.03 6.94
CA ASN A 148 -25.52 1.40 7.15
C ASN A 148 -25.75 2.13 5.82
N LEU A 149 -24.96 1.84 4.78
CA LEU A 149 -25.13 2.40 3.43
C LEU A 149 -26.50 2.10 2.79
N ARG A 150 -27.18 1.04 3.22
CA ARG A 150 -28.55 0.72 2.77
C ARG A 150 -29.62 1.48 3.54
N LYS A 151 -29.34 1.87 4.79
CA LYS A 151 -30.30 2.48 5.71
C LYS A 151 -30.20 4.00 5.74
N ASP A 152 -28.99 4.54 5.63
CA ASP A 152 -28.69 5.95 5.81
C ASP A 152 -28.27 6.61 4.49
N SER A 153 -29.10 7.55 4.03
CA SER A 153 -28.87 8.29 2.78
C SER A 153 -27.68 9.26 2.85
N GLN A 154 -27.35 9.79 4.04
CA GLN A 154 -26.23 10.70 4.25
C GLN A 154 -24.90 9.94 4.15
N ILE A 155 -24.79 8.81 4.84
CA ILE A 155 -23.60 7.93 4.76
C ILE A 155 -23.38 7.45 3.31
N LYS A 156 -24.47 7.13 2.61
CA LYS A 156 -24.42 6.74 1.19
C LYS A 156 -23.83 7.84 0.30
N LYS A 157 -24.28 9.10 0.44
CA LYS A 157 -23.74 10.23 -0.32
C LYS A 157 -22.25 10.45 -0.06
N ILE A 158 -21.82 10.34 1.21
CA ILE A 158 -20.41 10.46 1.58
C ILE A 158 -19.58 9.36 0.91
N PHE A 159 -20.06 8.12 0.95
CA PHE A 159 -19.39 7.00 0.28
C PHE A 159 -19.31 7.20 -1.24
N GLU A 160 -20.39 7.64 -1.90
CA GLU A 160 -20.39 7.85 -3.36
C GLU A 160 -19.41 8.95 -3.77
N LYS A 161 -19.38 10.08 -3.04
CA LYS A 161 -18.38 11.16 -3.24
C LYS A 161 -16.97 10.59 -3.10
N ALA A 162 -16.69 9.85 -2.02
CA ALA A 162 -15.38 9.29 -1.77
C ALA A 162 -14.98 8.24 -2.81
N ASN A 163 -15.88 7.32 -3.17
CA ASN A 163 -15.64 6.27 -4.14
C ASN A 163 -15.40 6.80 -5.55
N SER A 164 -16.05 7.90 -5.93
CA SER A 164 -15.83 8.54 -7.24
C SER A 164 -14.39 9.06 -7.39
N GLN A 165 -13.82 9.59 -6.31
CA GLN A 165 -12.46 10.13 -6.28
C GLN A 165 -11.41 9.05 -5.97
N PHE A 166 -11.83 7.96 -5.33
CA PHE A 166 -10.98 6.81 -4.99
C PHE A 166 -10.85 5.79 -6.14
N LYS A 167 -11.76 5.81 -7.14
CA LYS A 167 -11.58 5.10 -8.41
C LYS A 167 -10.46 5.75 -9.23
N MET A 168 -9.21 5.57 -8.80
CA MET A 168 -8.02 5.77 -9.62
C MET A 168 -7.76 4.57 -10.52
#